data_AF-A0A1G0LT25-F1
#
_entry.id   AF-A0A1G0LT25-F1
#
_cell.length_a   1.000
_cell.length_b   1.000
_cell.length_c   1.000
_cell.angle_alpha   90.00
_cell.angle_beta   90.00
_cell.angle_gamma   90.00
#
_symmetry.space_group_name_H-M   'P 1'
#
loop_
_entity.id
_entity.type
_entity.pdbx_description
1 polymer ?
#
loop_
_entity_poly.entity_id
_entity_poly.type
_entity_poly.pdbx_seq_one_letter_code
_entity_poly.pdbx_strand_id
1 'polypeptide(L)'
;MKSATVAYFDGRVSTRRSALLTLDGGSVTISCEGAGLSFPVAELVIPPGVGSVRRTVRLPDGGLCELDDMEILAELERASGAGNSRGLLLRWEKSLPLALAALALTVLVVVLFLHYGVPSLARRAALALPPATENTLGRESLATLDRILMKPSTLKKERRDQLSELFRRAAGPGADASAYRLEFRSSPAIGANAFALPSGIVVITDELVDLARQDDEIAAILAHELGHVRGRHIMRHIMQSSAAGLIVATLTGDLVSITSLAATLPTVLVDASFSREFEREADNAAIDWMKSAGISPRRYAEILGRLQAQLDVRQGKAADGRSPVRNYLSTHPDTGDRIRRILKAGGE
;
A
#
# COMPACT_ATOMS: atom_id res chain seq x y z
N MET A 1 23.72 -54.20 16.65
CA MET A 1 24.38 -53.43 17.71
C MET A 1 25.26 -52.34 17.11
N LYS A 2 24.95 -51.08 17.41
CA LYS A 2 25.84 -49.94 17.16
C LYS A 2 26.23 -49.32 18.50
N SER A 3 27.47 -48.84 18.60
CA SER A 3 27.96 -48.25 19.84
C SER A 3 28.77 -46.97 19.59
N ALA A 4 28.55 -45.94 20.40
CA ALA A 4 29.34 -44.71 20.41
C ALA A 4 29.82 -44.36 21.81
N THR A 5 30.99 -43.73 21.86
CA THR A 5 31.46 -43.06 23.07
C THR A 5 30.67 -41.76 23.26
N VAL A 6 30.01 -41.62 24.40
CA VAL A 6 29.17 -40.46 24.73
C VAL A 6 29.65 -39.83 26.04
N ALA A 7 29.38 -38.54 26.19
CA ALA A 7 29.54 -37.90 27.49
C ALA A 7 28.26 -38.09 28.30
N TYR A 8 28.37 -38.79 29.43
CA TYR A 8 27.25 -39.11 30.32
C TYR A 8 27.28 -38.24 31.58
N PHE A 9 26.11 -37.75 31.97
CA PHE A 9 25.84 -37.05 33.22
C PHE A 9 24.71 -37.79 33.95
N ASP A 10 24.91 -38.10 35.23
CA ASP A 10 24.00 -38.93 36.04
C ASP A 10 22.78 -38.18 36.60
N GLY A 11 22.61 -36.90 36.26
CA GLY A 11 21.51 -36.05 36.73
C GLY A 11 21.58 -35.65 38.20
N ARG A 12 22.57 -36.16 38.95
CA ARG A 12 22.77 -35.89 40.39
C ARG A 12 24.00 -35.01 40.63
N VAL A 13 25.03 -35.18 39.82
CA VAL A 13 26.28 -34.42 39.88
C VAL A 13 26.64 -33.96 38.47
N SER A 14 27.05 -32.70 38.30
CA SER A 14 27.47 -32.13 37.01
C SER A 14 28.86 -32.61 36.55
N THR A 15 29.20 -33.88 36.80
CA THR A 15 30.48 -34.47 36.39
C THR A 15 30.32 -35.21 35.07
N ARG A 16 31.12 -34.81 34.08
CA ARG A 16 31.18 -35.47 32.78
C ARG A 16 31.90 -36.81 32.91
N ARG A 17 31.22 -37.91 32.59
CA ARG A 17 31.83 -39.26 32.50
C ARG A 17 31.83 -39.75 31.06
N SER A 18 32.87 -40.49 30.67
CA SER A 18 32.91 -41.14 29.36
C SER A 18 32.17 -42.47 29.47
N ALA A 19 31.13 -42.67 28.66
CA ALA A 19 30.34 -43.89 28.67
C ALA A 19 30.20 -44.47 27.25
N LEU A 20 30.01 -45.77 27.15
CA LEU A 20 29.70 -46.44 25.90
C LEU A 20 28.18 -46.59 25.78
N LEU A 21 27.57 -45.88 24.83
CA LEU A 21 26.17 -46.03 24.49
C LEU A 21 26.06 -47.10 23.41
N THR A 22 25.29 -48.16 23.67
CA THR A 22 25.02 -49.25 22.72
C THR A 22 23.52 -49.32 22.44
N LEU A 23 23.16 -49.36 21.16
CA LEU A 23 21.80 -49.55 20.70
C LEU A 23 21.60 -51.01 20.26
N ASP A 24 20.65 -51.70 20.90
CA ASP A 24 20.27 -53.06 20.55
C ASP A 24 18.76 -53.28 20.63
N GLY A 25 18.15 -53.75 19.54
CA GLY A 25 16.76 -54.25 19.52
C GLY A 25 15.66 -53.36 20.09
N GLY A 26 15.85 -52.03 20.17
CA GLY A 26 14.88 -51.08 20.75
C GLY A 26 15.19 -50.62 22.18
N SER A 27 16.33 -51.03 22.74
CA SER A 27 16.86 -50.57 24.03
C SER A 27 18.22 -49.90 23.86
N VAL A 28 18.48 -48.87 24.66
CA VAL A 28 19.76 -48.21 24.78
C VAL A 28 20.41 -48.62 26.08
N THR A 29 21.61 -49.18 25.98
CA THR A 29 22.45 -49.53 27.13
C THR A 29 23.61 -48.56 27.24
N ILE A 30 23.78 -47.94 28.41
CA ILE A 30 24.89 -47.04 28.74
C ILE A 30 25.79 -47.76 29.72
N SER A 31 27.02 -48.04 29.30
CA SER A 31 28.04 -48.68 30.13
C SER A 31 29.07 -47.65 30.58
N CYS A 32 29.18 -47.43 31.89
CA CYS A 32 30.16 -46.55 32.52
C CYS A 32 30.84 -47.30 33.68
N GLU A 33 32.17 -47.42 33.67
CA GLU A 33 32.96 -47.97 34.79
C GLU A 33 32.46 -49.34 35.33
N GLY A 34 31.90 -50.20 34.47
CA GLY A 34 31.44 -51.55 34.83
C GLY A 34 29.98 -51.66 35.28
N ALA A 35 29.25 -50.53 35.39
CA ALA A 35 27.81 -50.52 35.58
C ALA A 35 27.08 -50.20 34.27
N GLY A 36 26.10 -51.04 33.91
CA GLY A 36 25.28 -50.87 32.71
C GLY A 36 23.85 -50.47 33.08
N LEU A 37 23.40 -49.32 32.59
CA LEU A 37 22.00 -48.90 32.66
C LEU A 37 21.34 -49.19 31.31
N SER A 38 20.12 -49.73 31.30
CA SER A 38 19.39 -50.03 30.07
C SER A 38 18.02 -49.39 30.10
N PHE A 39 17.69 -48.64 29.06
CA PHE A 39 16.42 -47.94 28.91
C PHE A 39 15.78 -48.26 27.55
N PRO A 40 14.46 -48.43 27.46
CA PRO A 40 13.78 -48.55 26.18
C PRO A 40 13.88 -47.24 25.40
N VAL A 41 14.15 -47.32 24.09
CA VAL A 41 14.30 -46.14 23.20
C VAL A 41 13.04 -45.27 23.20
N ALA A 42 11.87 -45.88 23.40
CA ALA A 42 10.59 -45.18 23.45
C ALA A 42 10.47 -44.19 24.62
N GLU A 43 11.23 -44.37 25.70
CA GLU A 43 11.21 -43.49 26.88
C GLU A 43 12.28 -42.40 26.83
N LEU A 44 13.13 -42.40 25.80
CA LEU A 44 14.16 -41.40 25.61
C LEU A 44 13.57 -40.09 25.07
N VAL A 45 13.98 -38.97 25.65
CA VAL A 45 13.63 -37.64 25.15
C VAL A 45 14.81 -37.07 24.37
N ILE A 46 14.65 -37.01 23.04
CA ILE A 46 15.63 -36.44 22.12
C ILE A 46 15.12 -35.05 21.70
N PRO A 47 15.70 -33.94 22.19
CA PRO A 47 15.30 -32.60 21.80
C PRO A 47 15.58 -32.35 20.31
N PRO A 48 14.73 -31.56 19.62
CA PRO A 48 15.02 -31.14 18.25
C PRO A 48 16.26 -30.26 18.27
N GLY A 49 17.31 -30.66 17.56
CA GLY A 49 18.53 -29.87 17.54
C GLY A 49 18.58 -28.87 16.40
N VAL A 50 19.30 -27.80 16.70
CA VAL A 50 19.44 -26.61 15.87
C VAL A 50 20.85 -26.63 15.29
N GLY A 51 20.97 -26.59 13.96
CA GLY A 51 22.27 -26.56 13.27
C GLY A 51 23.14 -27.81 13.51
N SER A 52 24.45 -27.58 13.73
CA SER A 52 25.50 -28.58 13.95
C SER A 52 25.94 -28.71 15.43
N VAL A 53 25.09 -28.27 16.36
CA VAL A 53 25.40 -28.31 17.80
C VAL A 53 25.29 -29.74 18.33
N ARG A 54 26.17 -30.10 19.29
CA ARG A 54 26.16 -31.39 20.00
C ARG A 54 24.77 -31.71 20.51
N ARG A 55 24.32 -32.94 20.29
CA ARG A 55 22.94 -33.35 20.56
C ARG A 55 22.87 -34.00 21.94
N THR A 56 21.84 -33.67 22.70
CA THR A 56 21.61 -34.26 24.01
C THR A 56 20.50 -35.30 23.93
N VAL A 57 20.65 -36.40 24.65
CA VAL A 57 19.60 -37.41 24.85
C VAL A 57 19.33 -37.46 26.35
N ARG A 58 18.09 -37.21 26.75
CA ARG A 58 17.67 -37.29 28.14
C ARG A 58 17.13 -38.68 28.45
N LEU A 59 17.60 -39.25 29.54
CA LEU A 59 17.22 -40.56 30.05
C LEU A 59 16.07 -40.45 31.07
N PRO A 60 15.27 -41.52 31.25
CA PRO A 60 14.13 -41.51 32.16
C PRO A 60 14.51 -41.27 33.64
N ASP A 61 15.73 -41.64 34.02
CA ASP A 61 16.27 -41.48 35.37
C ASP A 61 16.81 -40.06 35.66
N GLY A 62 16.69 -39.14 34.69
CA GLY A 62 17.20 -37.78 34.78
C GLY A 62 18.64 -37.61 34.27
N GLY A 63 19.28 -38.70 33.80
CA GLY A 63 20.59 -38.63 33.18
C GLY A 63 20.57 -37.98 31.79
N LEU A 64 21.74 -37.51 31.34
CA LEU A 64 21.93 -36.84 30.05
C LEU A 64 23.13 -37.46 29.33
N CYS A 65 22.95 -37.79 28.05
CA CYS A 65 24.04 -38.16 27.16
C CYS A 65 24.24 -37.08 26.10
N GLU A 66 25.46 -36.56 25.95
CA GLU A 66 25.83 -35.76 24.78
C GLU A 66 26.46 -36.67 23.71
N LEU A 67 25.90 -36.60 22.50
CA LEU A 67 26.35 -37.34 21.34
C LEU A 67 26.86 -36.38 20.26
N ASP A 68 28.04 -36.72 19.74
CA ASP A 68 28.62 -36.11 18.53
C ASP A 68 28.39 -37.00 17.29
N ASP A 69 28.03 -38.28 17.47
CA ASP A 69 27.84 -39.25 16.40
C ASP A 69 26.46 -39.12 15.75
N MET A 70 26.44 -38.59 14.53
CA MET A 70 25.24 -38.35 13.73
C MET A 70 24.56 -39.64 13.24
N GLU A 71 25.30 -40.75 13.13
CA GLU A 71 24.77 -42.01 12.61
C GLU A 71 23.92 -42.71 13.67
N ILE A 72 24.42 -42.75 14.92
CA ILE A 72 23.69 -43.32 16.06
C ILE A 72 22.49 -42.45 16.44
N LEU A 73 22.61 -41.12 16.34
CA LEU A 73 21.48 -40.21 16.57
C LEU A 73 20.34 -40.44 15.58
N ALA A 74 20.66 -40.59 14.28
CA ALA A 74 19.66 -40.86 13.26
C ALA A 74 18.94 -42.20 13.47
N GLU A 75 19.62 -43.19 14.05
CA GLU A 75 19.04 -44.50 14.37
C GLU A 75 18.16 -44.46 15.62
N LEU A 76 18.56 -43.70 16.65
CA LEU A 76 17.75 -43.40 17.82
C LEU A 76 16.46 -42.66 17.46
N GLU A 77 16.54 -41.65 16.59
CA GLU A 77 15.35 -40.91 16.11
C GLU A 77 14.39 -41.80 15.32
N ARG A 78 14.91 -42.73 14.49
CA ARG A 78 14.09 -43.73 13.77
C ARG A 78 13.43 -44.72 14.72
N ALA A 79 14.18 -45.23 15.69
CA ALA A 79 13.69 -46.21 16.67
C ALA A 79 12.71 -45.60 17.69
N SER A 80 12.79 -44.28 17.94
CA SER A 80 11.86 -43.52 18.79
C SER A 80 10.53 -43.16 18.08
N GLY A 81 10.39 -43.43 16.78
CA GLY A 81 9.16 -43.18 16.03
C GLY A 81 8.87 -41.70 15.73
N ALA A 82 9.79 -40.78 16.06
CA ALA A 82 9.61 -39.34 15.92
C ALA A 82 9.80 -38.78 14.48
N GLY A 83 10.03 -39.66 13.49
CA GLY A 83 10.73 -39.33 12.25
C GLY A 83 9.95 -38.66 11.09
N ASN A 84 8.64 -38.87 10.94
CA ASN A 84 8.01 -38.55 9.64
C ASN A 84 7.50 -37.12 9.46
N SER A 85 6.77 -36.56 10.42
CA SER A 85 6.22 -35.20 10.31
C SER A 85 7.25 -34.11 10.66
N ARG A 86 8.15 -34.39 11.61
CA ARG A 86 9.21 -33.46 12.03
C ARG A 86 10.37 -33.38 11.03
N GLY A 87 10.72 -34.49 10.38
CA GLY A 87 11.82 -34.54 9.40
C GLY A 87 11.56 -33.70 8.13
N LEU A 88 10.29 -33.58 7.69
CA LEU A 88 9.93 -32.75 6.55
C LEU A 88 10.09 -31.25 6.85
N LEU A 89 9.57 -30.79 8.00
CA LEU A 89 9.75 -29.41 8.46
C LEU A 89 11.24 -29.05 8.65
N LEU A 90 12.02 -29.93 9.29
CA LEU A 90 13.46 -29.74 9.47
C LEU A 90 14.26 -29.71 8.15
N ARG A 91 13.80 -30.43 7.12
CA ARG A 91 14.41 -30.39 5.78
C ARG A 91 14.10 -29.07 5.07
N TRP A 92 12.89 -28.54 5.24
CA TRP A 92 12.49 -27.23 4.72
C TRP A 92 13.26 -26.10 5.40
N GLU A 93 13.39 -26.14 6.73
CA GLU A 93 14.16 -25.16 7.53
C GLU A 93 15.65 -25.13 7.16
N LYS A 94 16.23 -26.26 6.78
CA LYS A 94 17.66 -26.37 6.44
C LYS A 94 17.97 -26.00 4.98
N SER A 95 16.98 -25.88 4.12
CA SER A 95 17.18 -25.57 2.71
C SER A 95 17.04 -24.07 2.44
N LEU A 96 18.20 -23.40 2.34
CA LEU A 96 18.30 -22.01 1.87
C LEU A 96 17.48 -21.72 0.58
N PRO A 97 17.46 -22.59 -0.46
CA PRO A 97 16.66 -22.30 -1.66
C PRO A 97 15.15 -22.32 -1.41
N LEU A 98 14.62 -23.21 -0.56
CA LEU A 98 13.19 -23.21 -0.23
C LEU A 98 12.83 -22.02 0.65
N ALA A 99 13.72 -21.62 1.58
CA ALA A 99 13.54 -20.41 2.37
C ALA A 99 13.50 -19.15 1.48
N LEU A 100 14.42 -19.04 0.51
CA LEU A 100 14.42 -17.94 -0.48
C LEU A 100 13.18 -17.97 -1.38
N ALA A 101 12.74 -19.17 -1.81
CA ALA A 101 11.53 -19.31 -2.62
C ALA A 101 10.27 -18.91 -1.83
N ALA A 102 10.16 -19.32 -0.57
CA ALA A 102 9.07 -18.94 0.31
C ALA A 102 9.06 -17.42 0.58
N LEU A 103 10.24 -16.82 0.80
CA LEU A 103 10.37 -15.37 0.93
C LEU A 103 9.95 -14.64 -0.34
N ALA A 104 10.43 -15.09 -1.51
CA ALA A 104 10.07 -14.51 -2.80
C ALA A 104 8.56 -14.63 -3.08
N LEU A 105 7.96 -15.78 -2.77
CA LEU A 105 6.52 -15.99 -2.88
C LEU A 105 5.75 -15.06 -1.93
N THR A 106 6.22 -14.91 -0.69
CA THR A 106 5.60 -14.00 0.28
C THR A 106 5.66 -12.56 -0.21
N VAL A 107 6.82 -12.10 -0.68
CA VAL A 107 6.98 -10.77 -1.28
C VAL A 107 6.05 -10.60 -2.48
N LEU A 108 5.97 -11.59 -3.37
CA LEU A 108 5.07 -11.56 -4.53
C LEU A 108 3.60 -11.43 -4.11
N VAL A 109 3.14 -12.23 -3.14
CA VAL A 109 1.77 -12.17 -2.63
C VAL A 109 1.47 -10.80 -2.02
N VAL A 110 2.40 -10.25 -1.22
CA VAL A 110 2.26 -8.91 -0.63
C VAL A 110 2.18 -7.85 -1.73
N VAL A 111 3.09 -7.88 -2.71
CA VAL A 111 3.09 -6.94 -3.84
C VAL A 111 1.78 -7.02 -4.64
N LEU A 112 1.31 -8.23 -4.96
CA LEU A 112 0.04 -8.42 -5.67
C LEU A 112 -1.15 -7.93 -4.84
N PHE A 113 -1.17 -8.17 -3.53
CA PHE A 113 -2.23 -7.68 -2.66
C PHE A 113 -2.24 -6.15 -2.56
N LEU A 114 -1.07 -5.51 -2.47
CA LEU A 114 -0.96 -4.06 -2.47
C LEU A 114 -1.39 -3.45 -3.82
N HIS A 115 -1.04 -4.08 -4.94
CA HIS A 115 -1.38 -3.58 -6.28
C HIS A 115 -2.83 -3.86 -6.71
N TYR A 116 -3.44 -4.97 -6.30
CA TYR A 116 -4.75 -5.38 -6.78
C TYR A 116 -5.81 -5.53 -5.67
N GLY A 117 -5.40 -6.05 -4.51
CA GLY A 117 -6.28 -6.26 -3.37
C GLY A 117 -6.72 -4.96 -2.72
N VAL A 118 -5.77 -4.10 -2.33
CA VAL A 118 -6.03 -2.82 -1.68
C VAL A 118 -6.88 -1.89 -2.56
N PRO A 119 -6.57 -1.67 -3.87
CA PRO A 119 -7.42 -0.83 -4.70
C PRO A 119 -8.85 -1.33 -4.86
N SER A 120 -9.03 -2.65 -4.97
CA SER A 120 -10.36 -3.27 -5.08
C SER A 120 -11.17 -3.09 -3.80
N LEU A 121 -10.55 -3.31 -2.64
CA LEU A 121 -11.20 -3.15 -1.35
C LEU A 121 -11.54 -1.69 -1.07
N ALA A 122 -10.61 -0.77 -1.36
CA ALA A 122 -10.82 0.67 -1.25
C ALA A 122 -11.98 1.16 -2.14
N ARG A 123 -12.09 0.65 -3.37
CA ARG A 123 -13.24 0.97 -4.24
C ARG A 123 -14.57 0.54 -3.62
N ARG A 124 -14.64 -0.67 -3.06
CA ARG A 124 -15.87 -1.17 -2.42
C ARG A 124 -16.22 -0.36 -1.16
N ALA A 125 -15.24 -0.09 -0.32
CA ALA A 125 -15.44 0.71 0.89
C ALA A 125 -15.83 2.16 0.57
N ALA A 126 -15.22 2.78 -0.44
CA ALA A 126 -15.55 4.13 -0.87
C ALA A 126 -16.98 4.25 -1.40
N LEU A 127 -17.49 3.21 -2.08
CA LEU A 127 -18.87 3.15 -2.55
C LEU A 127 -19.89 2.84 -1.44
N ALA A 128 -19.45 2.17 -0.37
CA ALA A 128 -20.29 1.87 0.79
C ALA A 128 -20.38 3.02 1.81
N LEU A 129 -19.49 4.02 1.72
CA LEU A 129 -19.49 5.18 2.61
C LEU A 129 -20.77 6.02 2.45
N PRO A 130 -21.45 6.37 3.56
CA PRO A 130 -22.58 7.29 3.55
C PRO A 130 -22.19 8.68 3.02
N PRO A 131 -23.00 9.32 2.15
CA PRO A 131 -22.71 10.66 1.62
C PRO A 131 -22.50 11.74 2.70
N ALA A 132 -23.17 11.61 3.85
CA ALA A 132 -23.06 12.56 4.96
C ALA A 132 -21.63 12.69 5.52
N THR A 133 -20.86 11.60 5.53
CA THR A 133 -19.46 11.60 5.98
C THR A 133 -18.57 12.34 4.99
N GLU A 134 -18.80 12.17 3.69
CA GLU A 134 -18.08 12.90 2.64
C GLU A 134 -18.37 14.40 2.70
N ASN A 135 -19.61 14.81 2.98
CA ASN A 135 -20.03 16.22 3.07
C ASN A 135 -19.30 17.01 4.17
N THR A 136 -19.08 16.38 5.32
CA THR A 136 -18.32 17.02 6.39
C THR A 136 -16.85 17.14 6.00
N LEU A 137 -16.27 16.09 5.44
CA LEU A 137 -14.87 16.09 5.04
C LEU A 137 -14.58 17.13 3.94
N GLY A 138 -15.47 17.26 2.95
CA GLY A 138 -15.34 18.26 1.88
C GLY A 138 -15.37 19.69 2.42
N ARG A 139 -16.30 20.00 3.33
CA ARG A 139 -16.42 21.34 3.95
C ARG A 139 -15.19 21.71 4.78
N GLU A 140 -14.70 20.80 5.61
CA GLU A 140 -13.50 21.03 6.44
C GLU A 140 -12.23 21.18 5.59
N SER A 141 -12.13 20.40 4.50
CA SER A 141 -11.03 20.52 3.55
C SER A 141 -11.03 21.89 2.87
N LEU A 142 -12.19 22.35 2.40
CA LEU A 142 -12.33 23.68 1.80
C LEU A 142 -11.99 24.79 2.80
N ALA A 143 -12.52 24.73 4.02
CA ALA A 143 -12.26 25.71 5.06
C ALA A 143 -10.77 25.78 5.45
N THR A 144 -10.05 24.66 5.34
CA THR A 144 -8.60 24.62 5.58
C THR A 144 -7.82 25.23 4.41
N LEU A 145 -8.20 24.94 3.16
CA LEU A 145 -7.59 25.57 1.99
C LEU A 145 -7.83 27.08 1.95
N ASP A 146 -9.03 27.54 2.32
CA ASP A 146 -9.39 28.96 2.45
C ASP A 146 -8.54 29.70 3.49
N ARG A 147 -8.04 29.02 4.52
CA ARG A 147 -7.16 29.64 5.53
C ARG A 147 -5.71 29.72 5.11
N ILE A 148 -5.24 28.76 4.30
CA ILE A 148 -3.80 28.59 4.04
C ILE A 148 -3.41 29.10 2.66
N LEU A 149 -4.21 28.81 1.63
CA LEU A 149 -3.80 28.96 0.22
C LEU A 149 -4.75 29.80 -0.63
N MET A 150 -6.00 30.03 -0.20
CA MET A 150 -7.03 30.60 -1.06
C MET A 150 -7.56 31.94 -0.57
N LYS A 151 -8.01 32.75 -1.51
CA LYS A 151 -8.66 34.04 -1.29
C LYS A 151 -10.02 34.04 -2.00
N PRO A 152 -10.94 34.94 -1.59
CA PRO A 152 -12.18 35.16 -2.33
C PRO A 152 -11.89 35.47 -3.81
N SER A 153 -12.70 34.90 -4.70
CA SER A 153 -12.63 35.18 -6.13
C SER A 153 -12.91 36.65 -6.42
N THR A 154 -12.19 37.17 -7.41
CA THR A 154 -12.34 38.52 -7.97
C THR A 154 -13.17 38.54 -9.26
N LEU A 155 -13.59 37.36 -9.74
CA LEU A 155 -14.42 37.24 -10.93
C LEU A 155 -15.77 37.92 -10.76
N LYS A 156 -16.22 38.62 -11.81
CA LYS A 156 -17.55 39.21 -11.88
C LYS A 156 -18.62 38.14 -11.65
N LYS A 157 -19.73 38.52 -11.00
CA LYS A 157 -20.82 37.60 -10.67
C LYS A 157 -21.39 36.94 -11.93
N GLU A 158 -21.56 37.71 -13.00
CA GLU A 158 -22.08 37.23 -14.28
C GLU A 158 -21.20 36.11 -14.86
N ARG A 159 -19.88 36.23 -14.73
CA ARG A 159 -18.93 35.21 -15.18
C ARG A 159 -19.02 33.94 -14.33
N ARG A 160 -19.15 34.10 -13.00
CA ARG A 160 -19.33 32.96 -12.08
C ARG A 160 -20.65 32.23 -12.35
N ASP A 161 -21.71 32.96 -12.65
CA ASP A 161 -23.03 32.40 -12.96
C ASP A 161 -22.99 31.61 -14.28
N GLN A 162 -22.32 32.15 -15.32
CA GLN A 162 -22.10 31.45 -16.60
C GLN A 162 -21.34 30.14 -16.42
N LEU A 163 -20.23 30.15 -15.69
CA LEU A 163 -19.42 28.96 -15.46
C LEU A 163 -20.14 27.94 -14.55
N SER A 164 -20.94 28.41 -13.60
CA SER A 164 -21.79 27.54 -12.76
C SER A 164 -22.88 26.85 -13.57
N GLU A 165 -23.45 27.53 -14.56
CA GLU A 165 -24.41 26.94 -15.50
C GLU A 165 -23.73 25.88 -16.37
N LEU A 166 -22.56 26.18 -16.93
CA LEU A 166 -21.75 25.24 -17.69
C LEU A 166 -21.42 23.99 -16.86
N PHE A 167 -21.00 24.17 -15.61
CA PHE A 167 -20.76 23.08 -14.67
C PHE A 167 -22.00 22.22 -14.40
N ARG A 168 -23.18 22.85 -14.24
CA ARG A 168 -24.43 22.13 -14.01
C ARG A 168 -24.82 21.28 -15.23
N ARG A 169 -24.63 21.80 -16.44
CA ARG A 169 -24.81 21.03 -17.68
C ARG A 169 -23.85 19.84 -17.76
N ALA A 170 -22.60 20.03 -17.31
CA ALA A 170 -21.62 18.97 -17.20
C ALA A 170 -21.97 17.91 -16.14
N ALA A 171 -22.60 18.34 -15.05
CA ALA A 171 -23.03 17.46 -13.96
C ALA A 171 -24.23 16.58 -14.35
N GLY A 172 -25.07 17.03 -15.28
CA GLY A 172 -26.14 16.26 -15.92
C GLY A 172 -27.53 16.40 -15.27
N PRO A 173 -28.59 15.81 -15.86
CA PRO A 173 -30.00 16.12 -15.53
C PRO A 173 -30.49 15.74 -14.13
N GLY A 174 -29.67 15.05 -13.32
CA GLY A 174 -29.97 14.66 -11.94
C GLY A 174 -29.00 15.22 -10.91
N ALA A 175 -28.10 16.13 -11.32
CA ALA A 175 -27.19 16.80 -10.42
C ALA A 175 -27.95 17.84 -9.60
N ASP A 176 -28.38 17.44 -8.40
CA ASP A 176 -28.88 18.39 -7.41
C ASP A 176 -27.78 19.42 -7.09
N ALA A 177 -28.14 20.70 -7.01
CA ALA A 177 -27.26 21.77 -6.59
C ALA A 177 -26.70 21.55 -5.17
N SER A 178 -27.40 20.74 -4.36
CA SER A 178 -26.90 20.30 -3.06
C SER A 178 -25.76 19.27 -3.16
N ALA A 179 -25.70 18.50 -4.25
CA ALA A 179 -24.75 17.40 -4.46
C ALA A 179 -23.50 17.81 -5.24
N TYR A 180 -23.61 18.80 -6.13
CA TYR A 180 -22.47 19.32 -6.90
C TYR A 180 -22.39 20.84 -6.78
N ARG A 181 -21.27 21.34 -6.28
CA ARG A 181 -21.06 22.76 -5.99
C ARG A 181 -19.78 23.25 -6.63
N LEU A 182 -19.87 24.28 -7.46
CA LEU A 182 -18.70 24.96 -8.02
C LEU A 182 -18.32 26.15 -7.14
N GLU A 183 -17.10 26.17 -6.65
CA GLU A 183 -16.54 27.20 -5.78
C GLU A 183 -15.43 27.95 -6.52
N PHE A 184 -15.51 29.28 -6.52
CA PHE A 184 -14.51 30.14 -7.17
C PHE A 184 -13.57 30.72 -6.11
N ARG A 185 -12.26 30.65 -6.36
CA ARG A 185 -11.22 31.21 -5.47
C ARG A 185 -10.11 31.86 -6.28
N SER A 186 -9.45 32.88 -5.76
CA SER A 186 -8.14 33.29 -6.27
C SER A 186 -7.06 32.62 -5.44
N SER A 187 -6.03 32.09 -6.08
CA SER A 187 -4.86 31.57 -5.38
C SER A 187 -3.60 31.81 -6.20
N PRO A 188 -2.92 32.95 -6.03
CA PRO A 188 -1.65 33.21 -6.71
C PRO A 188 -0.55 32.20 -6.35
N ALA A 189 -0.64 31.62 -5.14
CA ALA A 189 0.29 30.61 -4.65
C ALA A 189 0.14 29.26 -5.38
N ILE A 190 -1.08 28.90 -5.80
CA ILE A 190 -1.35 27.68 -6.58
C ILE A 190 -1.26 27.98 -8.09
N GLY A 191 -1.77 29.13 -8.52
CA GLY A 191 -1.90 29.51 -9.92
C GLY A 191 -3.13 28.89 -10.59
N ALA A 192 -3.04 28.68 -11.91
CA ALA A 192 -4.12 28.11 -12.69
C ALA A 192 -4.38 26.66 -12.27
N ASN A 193 -5.53 26.42 -11.64
CA ASN A 193 -5.89 25.12 -11.11
C ASN A 193 -7.41 24.93 -10.97
N ALA A 194 -7.84 23.68 -10.99
CA ALA A 194 -9.14 23.23 -10.54
C ALA A 194 -8.96 21.87 -9.87
N PHE A 195 -9.75 21.57 -8.85
CA PHE A 195 -9.70 20.26 -8.21
C PHE A 195 -11.04 19.95 -7.53
N ALA A 196 -11.42 18.68 -7.58
CA ALA A 196 -12.50 18.14 -6.78
C ALA A 196 -12.09 18.01 -5.29
N LEU A 197 -13.07 18.21 -4.42
CA LEU A 197 -13.05 17.82 -3.01
C LEU A 197 -14.08 16.71 -2.80
N PRO A 198 -14.02 15.98 -1.67
CA PRO A 198 -15.10 15.08 -1.27
C PRO A 198 -16.45 15.81 -1.29
N SER A 199 -17.56 15.10 -1.46
CA SER A 199 -18.93 15.65 -1.55
C SER A 199 -19.28 16.52 -2.75
N GLY A 200 -18.54 16.38 -3.85
CA GLY A 200 -18.90 17.03 -5.11
C GLY A 200 -18.71 18.54 -5.14
N ILE A 201 -17.93 19.07 -4.20
CA ILE A 201 -17.40 20.42 -4.28
C ILE A 201 -16.25 20.41 -5.28
N VAL A 202 -16.32 21.24 -6.31
CA VAL A 202 -15.23 21.48 -7.25
C VAL A 202 -14.78 22.92 -7.05
N VAL A 203 -13.48 23.12 -6.84
CA VAL A 203 -12.89 24.45 -6.74
C VAL A 203 -12.22 24.78 -8.06
N ILE A 204 -12.47 25.97 -8.58
CA ILE A 204 -11.77 26.53 -9.75
C ILE A 204 -11.08 27.83 -9.36
N THR A 205 -9.83 28.00 -9.79
CA THR A 205 -9.10 29.24 -9.53
C THR A 205 -9.37 30.30 -10.59
N ASP A 206 -9.41 31.58 -10.17
CA ASP A 206 -9.50 32.72 -11.08
C ASP A 206 -8.38 32.66 -12.13
N GLU A 207 -7.18 32.27 -11.71
CA GLU A 207 -6.01 32.13 -12.57
C GLU A 207 -6.19 31.05 -13.66
N LEU A 208 -7.04 30.02 -13.43
CA LEU A 208 -7.39 29.05 -14.49
C LEU A 208 -8.36 29.67 -15.50
N VAL A 209 -9.35 30.43 -15.00
CA VAL A 209 -10.33 31.12 -15.84
C VAL A 209 -9.61 32.12 -16.76
N ASP A 210 -8.60 32.82 -16.25
CA ASP A 210 -7.78 33.77 -17.02
C ASP A 210 -6.82 33.08 -18.00
N LEU A 211 -6.38 31.85 -17.70
CA LEU A 211 -5.51 31.05 -18.60
C LEU A 211 -6.29 30.47 -19.79
N ALA A 212 -7.57 30.17 -19.59
CA ALA A 212 -8.44 29.64 -20.62
C ALA A 212 -8.71 30.68 -21.70
N ARG A 213 -8.70 30.25 -22.96
CA ARG A 213 -8.99 31.11 -24.11
C ARG A 213 -10.47 31.03 -24.51
N GLN A 214 -11.14 29.95 -24.14
CA GLN A 214 -12.52 29.67 -24.49
C GLN A 214 -13.22 28.92 -23.35
N ASP A 215 -14.54 29.09 -23.26
CA ASP A 215 -15.37 28.45 -22.23
C ASP A 215 -15.36 26.93 -22.35
N ASP A 216 -15.27 26.41 -23.58
CA ASP A 216 -15.16 24.97 -23.87
C ASP A 216 -13.95 24.30 -23.20
N GLU A 217 -12.88 25.06 -22.99
CA GLU A 217 -11.68 24.58 -22.32
C GLU A 217 -11.88 24.46 -20.81
N ILE A 218 -12.58 25.44 -20.22
CA ILE A 218 -12.99 25.39 -18.83
C ILE A 218 -14.00 24.24 -18.66
N ALA A 219 -14.92 24.08 -19.61
CA ALA A 219 -15.89 22.99 -19.64
C ALA A 219 -15.20 21.62 -19.57
N ALA A 220 -14.12 21.44 -20.35
CA ALA A 220 -13.35 20.22 -20.36
C ALA A 220 -12.71 19.92 -18.99
N ILE A 221 -12.06 20.90 -18.36
CA ILE A 221 -11.48 20.74 -17.03
C ILE A 221 -12.57 20.44 -15.98
N LEU A 222 -13.68 21.15 -16.02
CA LEU A 222 -14.79 20.92 -15.09
C LEU A 222 -15.42 19.53 -15.27
N ALA A 223 -15.53 19.05 -16.51
CA ALA A 223 -16.01 17.70 -16.79
C ALA A 223 -15.03 16.63 -16.29
N HIS A 224 -13.72 16.88 -16.38
CA HIS A 224 -12.68 16.03 -15.78
C HIS A 224 -12.79 15.98 -14.25
N GLU A 225 -12.94 17.13 -13.59
CA GLU A 225 -13.14 17.18 -12.14
C GLU A 225 -14.42 16.47 -11.70
N LEU A 226 -15.51 16.60 -12.46
CA LEU A 226 -16.73 15.83 -12.23
C LEU A 226 -16.50 14.31 -12.42
N GLY A 227 -15.60 13.91 -13.32
CA GLY A 227 -15.11 12.54 -13.43
C GLY A 227 -14.51 12.04 -12.11
N HIS A 228 -13.65 12.84 -11.47
CA HIS A 228 -13.08 12.51 -10.16
C HIS A 228 -14.14 12.39 -9.05
N VAL A 229 -15.12 13.30 -9.03
CA VAL A 229 -16.23 13.25 -8.07
C VAL A 229 -17.05 11.98 -8.26
N ARG A 230 -17.51 11.71 -9.49
CA ARG A 230 -18.34 10.53 -9.81
C ARG A 230 -17.61 9.23 -9.53
N GLY A 231 -16.32 9.16 -9.85
CA GLY A 231 -15.46 8.01 -9.58
C GLY A 231 -15.07 7.85 -8.11
N ARG A 232 -15.47 8.79 -7.24
CA ARG A 232 -15.06 8.91 -5.82
C ARG A 232 -13.54 8.75 -5.65
N HIS A 233 -12.75 9.30 -6.58
CA HIS A 233 -11.30 9.08 -6.65
C HIS A 233 -10.57 9.53 -5.39
N ILE A 234 -11.02 10.61 -4.77
CA ILE A 234 -10.43 11.11 -3.51
C ILE A 234 -10.65 10.13 -2.36
N MET A 235 -11.86 9.56 -2.22
CA MET A 235 -12.15 8.55 -1.20
C MET A 235 -11.42 7.24 -1.44
N ARG A 236 -11.39 6.78 -2.70
CA ARG A 236 -10.59 5.62 -3.11
C ARG A 236 -9.12 5.84 -2.77
N HIS A 237 -8.57 7.00 -3.08
CA HIS A 237 -7.18 7.34 -2.81
C HIS A 237 -6.89 7.37 -1.30
N ILE A 238 -7.71 8.05 -0.50
CA ILE A 238 -7.54 8.12 0.96
C ILE A 238 -7.55 6.71 1.56
N MET A 239 -8.50 5.86 1.17
CA MET A 239 -8.57 4.48 1.65
C MET A 239 -7.37 3.63 1.22
N GLN A 240 -6.91 3.78 -0.03
CA GLN A 240 -5.71 3.08 -0.52
C GLN A 240 -4.48 3.47 0.29
N SER A 241 -4.29 4.77 0.52
CA SER A 241 -3.17 5.31 1.30
C SER A 241 -3.24 4.90 2.77
N SER A 242 -4.41 4.94 3.40
CA SER A 242 -4.58 4.49 4.79
C SER A 242 -4.36 2.99 4.96
N ALA A 243 -4.85 2.16 4.03
CA ALA A 243 -4.64 0.72 4.07
C ALA A 243 -3.16 0.36 3.90
N ALA A 244 -2.46 1.01 2.96
CA ALA A 244 -1.02 0.84 2.79
C ALA A 244 -0.26 1.27 4.06
N GLY A 245 -0.62 2.41 4.65
CA GLY A 245 -0.03 2.89 5.90
C GLY A 245 -0.22 1.91 7.07
N LEU A 246 -1.41 1.33 7.22
CA LEU A 246 -1.69 0.33 8.26
C LEU A 246 -0.88 -0.96 8.07
N ILE A 247 -0.70 -1.41 6.82
CA ILE A 247 0.12 -2.59 6.51
C ILE A 247 1.59 -2.32 6.89
N VAL A 248 2.13 -1.16 6.52
CA VAL A 248 3.50 -0.77 6.88
C VAL A 248 3.66 -0.70 8.40
N ALA A 249 2.75 -0.02 9.11
CA ALA A 249 2.73 0.06 10.57
C ALA A 249 2.69 -1.31 11.25
N THR A 250 1.91 -2.25 10.71
CA THR A 250 1.83 -3.63 11.23
C THR A 250 3.13 -4.40 11.01
N LEU A 251 3.79 -4.22 9.87
CA LEU A 251 5.06 -4.88 9.54
C LEU A 251 6.24 -4.30 10.31
N THR A 252 6.25 -2.99 10.60
CA THR A 252 7.31 -2.31 11.34
C THR A 252 7.10 -2.31 12.85
N GLY A 253 5.90 -2.67 13.32
CA GLY A 253 5.50 -2.58 14.73
C GLY A 253 5.26 -1.13 15.20
N ASP A 254 5.24 -0.16 14.28
CA ASP A 254 5.03 1.25 14.58
C ASP A 254 3.56 1.62 14.35
N LEU A 255 2.72 1.34 15.35
CA LEU A 255 1.31 1.70 15.37
C LEU A 255 1.15 3.21 15.59
N VAL A 256 1.39 3.99 14.54
CA VAL A 256 0.98 5.39 14.51
C VAL A 256 -0.54 5.44 14.69
N SER A 257 -0.99 6.11 15.75
CA SER A 257 -2.41 6.21 16.12
C SER A 257 -3.25 6.68 14.93
N ILE A 258 -4.43 6.08 14.74
CA ILE A 258 -5.41 6.41 13.69
C ILE A 258 -5.73 7.93 13.67
N THR A 259 -5.58 8.63 14.79
CA THR A 259 -5.70 10.08 14.91
C THR A 259 -4.67 10.88 14.06
N SER A 260 -3.48 10.34 13.83
CA SER A 260 -2.44 11.00 13.02
C SER A 260 -2.74 10.96 11.53
N LEU A 261 -3.51 9.96 11.05
CA LEU A 261 -3.96 9.90 9.64
C LEU A 261 -4.95 11.03 9.29
N ALA A 262 -5.75 11.48 10.26
CA ALA A 262 -6.66 12.63 10.06
C ALA A 262 -5.89 13.95 9.98
N ALA A 263 -4.78 14.08 10.70
CA ALA A 263 -3.92 15.26 10.68
C ALA A 263 -3.06 15.37 9.39
N THR A 264 -2.74 14.24 8.74
CA THR A 264 -1.99 14.20 7.48
C THR A 264 -2.87 14.26 6.23
N LEU A 265 -4.20 14.17 6.39
CA LEU A 265 -5.15 14.15 5.27
C LEU A 265 -5.06 15.39 4.37
N PRO A 266 -4.91 16.62 4.89
CA PRO A 266 -4.68 17.79 4.04
C PRO A 266 -3.37 17.68 3.25
N THR A 267 -2.31 17.12 3.83
CA THR A 267 -1.03 16.91 3.16
C THR A 267 -1.12 15.81 2.10
N VAL A 268 -1.89 14.74 2.33
CA VAL A 268 -2.17 13.71 1.33
C VAL A 268 -3.01 14.26 0.19
N LEU A 269 -4.05 15.06 0.45
CA LEU A 269 -4.79 15.77 -0.60
C LEU A 269 -3.90 16.78 -1.34
N VAL A 270 -2.93 17.36 -0.62
CA VAL A 270 -1.90 18.26 -1.14
C VAL A 270 -0.65 17.51 -1.68
N ASP A 271 -0.67 16.19 -1.75
CA ASP A 271 0.37 15.40 -2.42
C ASP A 271 -0.23 14.27 -3.29
N ALA A 272 -1.56 14.26 -3.41
CA ALA A 272 -2.32 13.31 -4.20
C ALA A 272 -2.05 13.57 -5.69
N SER A 273 -0.94 13.04 -6.17
CA SER A 273 -0.83 12.62 -7.55
C SER A 273 -1.81 11.47 -7.72
N PHE A 274 -2.93 11.72 -8.40
CA PHE A 274 -3.89 10.66 -8.65
C PHE A 274 -3.23 9.54 -9.47
N SER A 275 -3.73 8.31 -9.27
CA SER A 275 -3.23 7.17 -10.02
C SER A 275 -3.50 7.38 -11.51
N ARG A 276 -2.64 6.81 -12.37
CA ARG A 276 -2.85 6.82 -13.83
C ARG A 276 -4.19 6.21 -14.23
N GLU A 277 -4.77 5.34 -13.40
CA GLU A 277 -6.10 4.78 -13.61
C GLU A 277 -7.20 5.82 -13.37
N PHE A 278 -7.12 6.57 -12.26
CA PHE A 278 -8.09 7.62 -11.93
C PHE A 278 -8.08 8.75 -12.96
N GLU A 279 -6.90 9.17 -13.42
CA GLU A 279 -6.79 10.16 -14.50
C GLU A 279 -7.43 9.66 -15.80
N ARG A 280 -7.23 8.38 -16.17
CA ARG A 280 -7.87 7.79 -17.35
C ARG A 280 -9.39 7.71 -17.21
N GLU A 281 -9.89 7.31 -16.04
CA GLU A 281 -11.34 7.28 -15.75
C GLU A 281 -11.95 8.68 -15.90
N ALA A 282 -11.29 9.70 -15.35
CA ALA A 282 -11.74 11.09 -15.42
C ALA A 282 -11.62 11.70 -16.82
N ASP A 283 -10.50 11.46 -17.54
CA ASP A 283 -10.30 11.92 -18.92
C ASP A 283 -11.36 11.33 -19.85
N ASN A 284 -11.65 10.03 -19.74
CA ASN A 284 -12.69 9.40 -20.55
C ASN A 284 -14.07 10.00 -20.26
N ALA A 285 -14.40 10.22 -18.99
CA ALA A 285 -15.67 10.87 -18.62
C ALA A 285 -15.78 12.29 -19.18
N ALA A 286 -14.69 13.06 -19.19
CA ALA A 286 -14.63 14.39 -19.78
C ALA A 286 -14.82 14.33 -21.30
N ILE A 287 -14.10 13.44 -21.99
CA ILE A 287 -14.18 13.26 -23.45
C ILE A 287 -15.60 12.85 -23.87
N ASP A 288 -16.19 11.88 -23.18
CA ASP A 288 -17.55 11.40 -23.47
C ASP A 288 -18.58 12.52 -23.28
N TRP A 289 -18.44 13.29 -22.20
CA TRP A 289 -19.30 14.44 -21.97
C TRP A 289 -19.12 15.51 -23.05
N MET A 290 -17.89 15.88 -23.39
CA MET A 290 -17.59 16.88 -24.42
C MET A 290 -18.20 16.48 -25.77
N LYS A 291 -18.03 15.22 -26.17
CA LYS A 291 -18.66 14.67 -27.39
C LYS A 291 -20.18 14.79 -27.34
N SER A 292 -20.80 14.44 -26.22
CA SER A 292 -22.26 14.56 -26.05
C SER A 292 -22.76 16.00 -26.08
N ALA A 293 -21.92 16.95 -25.66
CA ALA A 293 -22.20 18.39 -25.67
C ALA A 293 -21.86 19.08 -27.00
N GLY A 294 -21.34 18.34 -28.00
CA GLY A 294 -20.88 18.91 -29.27
C GLY A 294 -19.59 19.73 -29.16
N ILE A 295 -18.83 19.59 -28.06
CA ILE A 295 -17.57 20.27 -27.82
C ILE A 295 -16.43 19.37 -28.30
N SER A 296 -15.50 19.90 -29.10
CA SER A 296 -14.35 19.12 -29.59
C SER A 296 -13.40 18.77 -28.43
N PRO A 297 -13.04 17.48 -28.23
CA PRO A 297 -12.03 17.07 -27.24
C PRO A 297 -10.67 17.77 -27.42
N ARG A 298 -10.38 18.30 -28.61
CA ARG A 298 -9.20 19.12 -28.86
C ARG A 298 -9.08 20.31 -27.90
N ARG A 299 -10.19 20.92 -27.50
CA ARG A 299 -10.21 22.02 -26.51
C ARG A 299 -9.60 21.59 -25.18
N TYR A 300 -9.81 20.33 -24.80
CA TYR A 300 -9.21 19.77 -23.62
C TYR A 300 -7.70 19.63 -23.75
N ALA A 301 -7.22 19.10 -24.88
CA ALA A 301 -5.79 19.02 -25.16
C ALA A 301 -5.11 20.40 -25.20
N GLU A 302 -5.78 21.42 -25.74
CA GLU A 302 -5.26 22.79 -25.85
C GLU A 302 -5.06 23.46 -24.49
N ILE A 303 -5.97 23.27 -23.53
CA ILE A 303 -5.83 23.83 -22.17
C ILE A 303 -4.78 23.07 -21.36
N LEU A 304 -4.71 21.73 -21.49
CA LEU A 304 -3.65 20.94 -20.87
C LEU A 304 -2.27 21.34 -21.37
N GLY A 305 -2.12 21.59 -22.68
CA GLY A 305 -0.87 22.10 -23.26
C GLY A 305 -0.47 23.47 -22.70
N ARG A 306 -1.43 24.36 -22.44
CA ARG A 306 -1.16 25.66 -21.81
C ARG A 306 -0.79 25.55 -20.33
N LEU A 307 -1.46 24.67 -19.59
CA LEU A 307 -1.09 24.38 -18.21
C LEU A 307 0.34 23.82 -18.12
N GLN A 308 0.74 22.97 -19.08
CA GLN A 308 2.10 22.45 -19.18
C GLN A 308 3.10 23.58 -19.46
N ALA A 309 2.83 24.43 -20.46
CA ALA A 309 3.71 25.55 -20.77
C ALA A 309 3.87 26.52 -19.59
N GLN A 310 2.80 26.76 -18.82
CA GLN A 310 2.87 27.61 -17.63
C GLN A 310 3.74 27.00 -16.51
N LEU A 311 3.77 25.66 -16.38
CA LEU A 311 4.69 24.97 -15.47
C LEU A 311 6.13 25.14 -15.89
N ASP A 312 6.43 24.85 -17.16
CA ASP A 312 7.80 24.84 -17.65
C ASP A 312 8.45 26.24 -17.47
N VAL A 313 7.68 27.31 -17.75
CA VAL A 313 8.11 28.70 -17.53
C VAL A 313 8.37 29.00 -16.05
N ARG A 314 7.58 28.44 -15.12
CA ARG A 314 7.73 28.69 -13.68
C ARG A 314 8.83 27.84 -13.05
N GLN A 315 9.03 26.60 -13.50
CA GLN A 315 10.14 25.75 -13.08
C GLN A 315 11.48 26.32 -13.56
N GLY A 316 11.54 26.86 -14.78
CA GLY A 316 12.71 27.60 -15.26
C GLY A 316 13.04 28.87 -14.44
N LYS A 317 12.06 29.44 -13.73
CA LYS A 317 12.23 30.58 -12.80
C LYS A 317 12.48 30.16 -11.35
N ALA A 318 12.23 28.91 -10.98
CA ALA A 318 12.36 28.39 -9.62
C ALA A 318 13.81 28.03 -9.22
N ALA A 319 14.78 28.24 -10.12
CA ALA A 319 16.21 28.16 -9.81
C ALA A 319 16.68 29.19 -8.75
N ASP A 320 15.80 30.12 -8.34
CA ASP A 320 16.05 31.20 -7.38
C ASP A 320 15.57 30.88 -5.93
N GLY A 321 15.44 29.59 -5.58
CA GLY A 321 15.28 29.14 -4.19
C GLY A 321 13.89 29.30 -3.57
N ARG A 322 12.83 29.58 -4.36
CA ARG A 322 11.44 29.56 -3.88
C ARG A 322 10.82 28.16 -4.08
N SER A 323 10.07 27.69 -3.07
CA SER A 323 9.39 26.38 -3.08
C SER A 323 8.63 26.11 -4.39
N PRO A 324 8.59 24.85 -4.88
CA PRO A 324 7.89 24.51 -6.11
C PRO A 324 6.43 24.96 -6.04
N VAL A 325 6.05 25.85 -6.96
CA VAL A 325 4.68 26.34 -7.09
C VAL A 325 3.82 25.19 -7.62
N ARG A 326 2.83 24.77 -6.82
CA ARG A 326 1.98 23.61 -7.09
C ARG A 326 0.77 24.01 -7.92
N ASN A 327 0.57 23.41 -9.08
CA ASN A 327 -0.56 23.73 -9.97
C ASN A 327 -1.32 22.46 -10.42
N TYR A 328 -2.25 22.59 -11.38
CA TYR A 328 -3.09 21.50 -11.90
C TYR A 328 -2.33 20.23 -12.28
N LEU A 329 -1.15 20.32 -12.93
CA LEU A 329 -0.45 19.09 -13.36
C LEU A 329 0.39 18.46 -12.24
N SER A 330 0.59 19.17 -11.13
CA SER A 330 1.17 18.58 -9.92
C SER A 330 0.18 17.64 -9.21
N THR A 331 -1.13 17.89 -9.34
CA THR A 331 -2.19 16.98 -8.85
C THR A 331 -2.61 15.96 -9.91
N HIS A 332 -2.47 16.31 -11.19
CA HIS A 332 -2.85 15.48 -12.33
C HIS A 332 -1.66 15.20 -13.27
N PRO A 333 -0.79 14.22 -12.94
CA PRO A 333 0.43 13.94 -13.71
C PRO A 333 0.15 13.39 -15.13
N ASP A 334 1.23 13.22 -15.91
CA ASP A 334 1.22 12.52 -17.22
C ASP A 334 0.59 13.30 -18.40
N THR A 335 0.67 14.64 -18.37
CA THR A 335 0.03 15.54 -19.34
C THR A 335 0.27 15.17 -20.81
N GLY A 336 1.49 14.78 -21.18
CA GLY A 336 1.85 14.47 -22.57
C GLY A 336 1.13 13.23 -23.11
N ASP A 337 1.05 12.16 -22.31
CA ASP A 337 0.31 10.94 -22.67
C ASP A 337 -1.19 11.17 -22.71
N ARG A 338 -1.70 12.02 -21.81
CA ARG A 338 -3.12 12.41 -21.77
C ARG A 338 -3.51 13.20 -23.01
N ILE A 339 -2.73 14.22 -23.38
CA ILE A 339 -2.95 15.01 -24.61
C ILE A 339 -3.01 14.10 -25.85
N ARG A 340 -2.06 13.16 -26.00
CA ARG A 340 -2.07 12.21 -27.12
C ARG A 340 -3.35 11.36 -27.16
N ARG A 341 -3.81 10.87 -26.01
CA ARG A 341 -5.04 10.08 -25.92
C ARG A 341 -6.28 10.89 -26.26
N ILE A 342 -6.36 12.11 -25.76
CA ILE A 342 -7.48 13.04 -26.00
C ILE A 342 -7.60 13.34 -27.49
N LEU A 343 -6.49 13.69 -28.16
CA LEU A 343 -6.46 13.97 -29.60
C LEU A 343 -6.90 12.75 -30.42
N LYS A 344 -6.34 11.57 -30.10
CA LYS A 344 -6.74 10.30 -30.74
C LYS A 344 -8.24 10.02 -30.55
N ALA A 345 -8.79 10.29 -29.37
CA ALA A 345 -10.21 10.10 -29.11
C ALA A 345 -11.10 11.12 -29.83
N GLY A 346 -10.57 12.29 -30.17
CA GLY A 346 -11.18 13.32 -31.01
C GLY A 346 -11.14 13.02 -32.51
N GLY A 347 -10.39 11.99 -32.94
CA GLY A 347 -10.23 11.64 -34.36
C GLY A 347 -9.17 12.48 -35.08
N GLU A 348 -8.26 13.11 -34.35
CA GLU A 348 -7.15 13.93 -34.88
C GLU A 348 -5.78 13.23 -34.78
#